data_AF-A0A3D5MG97-F1
#
_entry.id   AF-A0A3D5MG97-F1
#
_cell.length_a   1.000
_cell.length_b   1.000
_cell.length_c   1.000
_cell.angle_alpha   90.00
_cell.angle_beta   90.00
_cell.angle_gamma   90.00
#
_symmetry.space_group_name_H-M   'P 1'
#
loop_
_entity.id
_entity.type
_entity.pdbx_description
1 polymer ?
#
loop_
_entity_poly.entity_id
_entity_poly.type
_entity_poly.pdbx_seq_one_letter_code
_entity_poly.pdbx_strand_id
1 'polypeptide(L)' 'MPMFTLQDLQISLQNDKASIMLKDEQDCFIHINGFSFNPEGDQTESELRKLALEQAKKTLIAAAEDL' A
#
# COMPACT_ATOMS: atom_id res chain seq x y z
N MET A 1 6.37 -8.74 -21.79
CA MET A 1 5.90 -7.61 -20.95
C MET A 1 5.57 -8.20 -19.60
N PRO A 2 6.22 -7.78 -18.50
CA PRO A 2 5.85 -8.28 -17.17
C PRO A 2 4.42 -7.85 -16.87
N MET A 3 3.60 -8.80 -16.47
CA MET A 3 2.18 -8.64 -16.24
C MET A 3 1.98 -8.61 -14.73
N PHE A 4 2.09 -7.43 -14.12
CA PHE A 4 1.95 -7.28 -12.67
C PHE A 4 0.50 -7.52 -12.26
N THR A 5 0.26 -8.51 -11.41
CA THR A 5 -1.08 -8.76 -10.87
C THR A 5 -1.25 -8.02 -9.54
N LEU A 6 -2.48 -7.59 -9.24
CA LEU A 6 -2.79 -6.92 -7.97
C LEU A 6 -2.52 -7.79 -6.72
N GLN A 7 -2.29 -9.11 -6.89
CA GLN A 7 -1.96 -10.03 -5.80
C GLN A 7 -0.54 -9.83 -5.24
N ASP A 8 0.31 -9.10 -5.94
CA ASP A 8 1.69 -8.83 -5.55
C ASP A 8 1.87 -7.56 -4.72
N LEU A 9 0.78 -6.91 -4.32
CA LEU A 9 0.80 -5.61 -3.66
C LEU A 9 0.84 -5.80 -2.13
N GLN A 10 1.96 -5.44 -1.52
CA GLN A 10 2.19 -5.51 -0.08
C GLN A 10 2.19 -4.10 0.53
N ILE A 11 1.55 -3.94 1.69
CA ILE A 11 1.61 -2.69 2.44
C ILE A 11 2.47 -2.90 3.67
N SER A 12 3.50 -2.07 3.81
CA SER A 12 4.38 -2.03 4.97
C SER A 12 4.02 -0.82 5.83
N LEU A 13 3.70 -1.05 7.09
CA LEU A 13 3.42 -0.02 8.07
C LEU A 13 4.66 0.18 8.93
N GLN A 14 5.28 1.35 8.86
CA GLN A 14 6.40 1.75 9.72
C GLN A 14 6.03 3.02 10.48
N ASN A 15 5.81 2.88 11.79
CA ASN A 15 5.40 3.98 12.67
C ASN A 15 4.20 4.72 12.06
N ASP A 16 4.38 6.00 11.70
CA ASP A 16 3.36 6.89 11.13
C ASP A 16 3.27 6.87 9.58
N LYS A 17 3.94 5.93 8.90
CA LYS A 17 3.99 5.86 7.43
C LYS A 17 3.59 4.48 6.91
N ALA A 18 2.66 4.46 5.97
CA ALA A 18 2.35 3.29 5.17
C ALA A 18 3.08 3.40 3.82
N SER A 19 3.77 2.34 3.44
CA SER A 19 4.43 2.23 2.15
C SER A 19 3.80 1.10 1.34
N ILE A 20 3.44 1.41 0.11
CA ILE A 20 2.96 0.46 -0.88
C ILE A 20 4.19 -0.10 -1.60
N MET A 21 4.36 -1.41 -1.48
CA MET A 21 5.44 -2.16 -2.10
C MET A 21 4.83 -3.16 -3.06
N LEU A 22 5.37 -3.26 -4.27
CA LEU A 22 4.98 -4.28 -5.23
C LEU A 22 6.05 -5.36 -5.24
N LYS A 23 5.62 -6.60 -5.04
CA LYS A 23 6.46 -7.77 -5.17
C LYS A 23 6.62 -8.07 -6.66
N ASP A 24 7.84 -8.17 -7.12
CA ASP A 24 8.14 -8.61 -8.47
C ASP A 24 8.19 -10.15 -8.52
N GLU A 25 8.11 -10.72 -9.72
CA GLU A 25 8.23 -12.18 -9.96
C GLU A 25 9.59 -12.75 -9.49
N GLN A 26 10.56 -11.87 -9.25
CA GLN A 26 11.89 -12.19 -8.71
C GLN A 26 11.95 -12.11 -7.18
N ASP A 27 10.81 -12.08 -6.48
CA ASP A 27 10.71 -11.91 -5.02
C ASP A 27 11.31 -10.60 -4.49
N CYS A 28 11.54 -9.63 -5.38
CA CYS A 28 12.04 -8.30 -5.04
C CYS A 28 10.89 -7.36 -4.68
N PHE A 29 11.05 -6.54 -3.65
CA PHE A 29 10.04 -5.54 -3.30
C PHE A 29 10.39 -4.17 -3.85
N ILE A 30 9.54 -3.65 -4.72
CA ILE A 30 9.68 -2.33 -5.33
C ILE A 30 8.80 -1.36 -4.57
N HIS A 31 9.40 -0.31 -4.00
CA HIS A 31 8.63 0.75 -3.36
C HIS A 31 7.90 1.59 -4.42
N ILE A 32 6.56 1.54 -4.41
CA ILE A 32 5.70 2.27 -5.34
C ILE A 32 5.42 3.67 -4.80
N ASN A 33 4.92 3.75 -3.57
CA ASN A 33 4.50 5.02 -2.97
C ASN A 33 4.44 4.91 -1.45
N GLY A 34 4.66 6.03 -0.75
CA GLY A 34 4.54 6.11 0.70
C GLY A 34 3.60 7.25 1.09
N PHE A 35 2.68 6.98 2.00
CA PHE A 35 1.76 7.97 2.54
C PHE A 35 1.76 7.93 4.07
N SER A 36 1.49 9.08 4.69
CA SER A 36 1.33 9.15 6.13
C SER A 36 0.08 8.35 6.53
N PHE A 37 0.26 7.38 7.41
CA PHE A 37 -0.80 6.52 7.90
C PHE A 37 -0.73 6.53 9.42
N ASN A 38 -1.66 7.28 10.02
CA ASN A 38 -1.80 7.38 11.46
C ASN A 38 -3.23 6.99 11.85
N PRO A 39 -3.50 5.69 12.07
CA PRO A 39 -4.82 5.22 12.42
C PRO A 39 -5.17 5.69 13.83
N GLU A 40 -6.33 6.34 14.00
CA GLU A 40 -6.80 6.79 15.31
C GLU A 40 -7.42 5.61 16.09
N GLY A 41 -6.90 5.34 17.29
CA GLY A 41 -7.45 4.38 18.25
C GLY A 41 -6.81 2.98 18.24
N ASP A 42 -7.23 2.15 19.19
CA ASP A 42 -6.85 0.73 19.30
C ASP A 42 -7.63 -0.10 18.27
N GLN A 43 -7.13 -0.13 17.04
CA GLN A 43 -7.71 -0.93 15.96
C GLN A 43 -7.04 -2.30 15.89
N THR A 44 -7.81 -3.32 15.53
CA THR A 44 -7.25 -4.67 15.33
C THR A 44 -6.34 -4.69 14.10
N GLU A 45 -5.36 -5.60 14.06
CA GLU A 45 -4.44 -5.73 12.92
C GLU A 45 -5.16 -5.90 11.58
N SER A 46 -6.30 -6.59 11.58
CA SER A 46 -7.17 -6.75 10.40
C SER A 46 -7.80 -5.43 9.93
N GLU A 47 -8.21 -4.57 10.85
CA GLU A 47 -8.77 -3.25 10.52
C GLU A 47 -7.70 -2.28 10.05
N LEU A 48 -6.54 -2.30 10.71
CA LEU A 48 -5.35 -1.54 10.28
C LEU A 48 -4.95 -1.91 8.86
N ARG A 49 -4.93 -3.21 8.52
CA ARG A 49 -4.67 -3.67 7.14
C ARG A 49 -5.74 -3.19 6.16
N LYS A 50 -7.02 -3.28 6.52
CA LYS A 50 -8.11 -2.79 5.65
C LYS A 50 -8.00 -1.30 5.38
N LEU A 51 -7.79 -0.50 6.43
CA LEU A 51 -7.65 0.95 6.32
C LEU A 51 -6.43 1.33 5.49
N ALA A 52 -5.29 0.66 5.74
CA ALA A 52 -4.09 0.88 4.95
C ALA A 52 -4.31 0.53 3.47
N LEU A 53 -5.01 -0.57 3.16
CA LEU A 53 -5.38 -0.97 1.79
C LEU A 53 -6.33 0.02 1.13
N GLU A 54 -7.37 0.47 1.82
CA GLU A 54 -8.31 1.45 1.28
C GLU A 54 -7.63 2.79 1.00
N GLN A 55 -6.75 3.24 1.90
CA GLN A 55 -6.04 4.49 1.74
C GLN A 55 -4.99 4.38 0.64
N ALA A 56 -4.26 3.27 0.57
CA ALA A 56 -3.36 2.96 -0.54
C ALA A 56 -4.09 2.98 -1.89
N LYS A 57 -5.27 2.36 -1.97
CA LYS A 57 -6.11 2.38 -3.17
C LYS A 57 -6.52 3.80 -3.54
N LYS A 58 -6.96 4.61 -2.57
CA LYS A 58 -7.31 6.02 -2.82
C LYS A 58 -6.12 6.83 -3.32
N THR A 59 -4.95 6.66 -2.71
CA THR A 59 -3.72 7.35 -3.14
C THR A 59 -3.28 6.93 -4.54
N LEU A 60 -3.38 5.65 -4.87
CA LEU A 60 -3.07 5.14 -6.21
C LEU A 60 -4.06 5.65 -7.27
N ILE A 61 -5.35 5.67 -6.95
CA ILE A 61 -6.38 6.21 -7.85
C ILE A 61 -6.17 7.71 -8.06
N ALA A 62 -5.96 8.48 -6.97
CA ALA A 62 -5.71 9.91 -7.06
C ALA A 62 -4.45 10.22 -7.89
N ALA A 63 -3.36 9.44 -7.71
CA ALA A 63 -2.15 9.58 -8.53
C ALA A 63 -2.35 9.17 -10.00
N ALA A 64 -3.31 8.29 -10.29
CA ALA A 64 -3.65 7.89 -11.65
C ALA A 64 -4.61 8.86 -12.35
N GLU A 65 -5.48 9.55 -11.60
CA GLU A 65 -6.38 10.60 -12.12
C GLU A 65 -5.66 11.93 -12.39
N ASP A 66 -4.53 12.18 -11.72
CA ASP A 66 -3.68 13.38 -11.94
C ASP A 66 -2.80 13.28 -13.21
N LEU A 67 -2.98 12.22 -14.02
CA LEU A 67 -2.14 11.85 -15.17
C LEU A 67 -2.90 12.01 -16.51
#